data_AF-A0A7W9ESE5-F1
#
_entry.id   AF-A0A7W9ESE5-F1
#
_cell.length_a   1.000
_cell.length_b   1.000
_cell.length_c   1.000
_cell.angle_alpha   90.00
_cell.angle_beta   90.00
_cell.angle_gamma   90.00
#
_symmetry.space_group_name_H-M   'P 1'
#
loop_
_entity.id
_entity.type
_entity.pdbx_description
1 polymer ?
#
loop_
_entity_poly.entity_id
_entity_poly.type
_entity_poly.pdbx_seq_one_letter_code
_entity_poly.pdbx_strand_id
1 'polypeptide(L)' 'MGGLSIWHWLVFGVIVLLLFGKGRFSDMMGDVAKGIKSFKKGMAEDDASPPAPRHIEGQRTPDAAPSPTPTAETDRR' A
#
# COMPACT_ATOMS: atom_id res chain seq x y z
N MET A 1 -38.92 -17.63 -5.11
CA MET A 1 -38.08 -16.75 -5.95
C MET A 1 -36.73 -16.60 -5.28
N GLY A 2 -35.89 -17.64 -5.42
CA GLY A 2 -34.60 -17.76 -4.73
C GLY A 2 -33.56 -16.81 -5.31
N GLY A 3 -33.57 -15.59 -4.80
CA GLY A 3 -32.58 -14.58 -5.15
C GLY A 3 -31.18 -15.08 -4.81
N LEU A 4 -30.38 -15.26 -5.86
CA LEU A 4 -28.92 -15.22 -5.84
C LEU A 4 -28.27 -15.93 -4.64
N SER A 5 -28.44 -17.26 -4.59
CA SER A 5 -27.72 -18.12 -3.66
C SER A 5 -26.22 -17.79 -3.71
N ILE A 6 -25.56 -17.76 -2.55
CA ILE A 6 -24.11 -17.51 -2.39
C ILE A 6 -23.28 -18.41 -3.34
N TRP A 7 -23.81 -19.59 -3.67
CA TRP A 7 -23.25 -20.51 -4.65
C TRP A 7 -23.11 -19.91 -6.06
N HIS A 8 -24.04 -19.06 -6.49
CA HIS A 8 -24.00 -18.44 -7.82
C HIS A 8 -22.88 -17.39 -7.91
N TRP A 9 -22.69 -16.59 -6.86
CA TRP A 9 -21.60 -15.61 -6.80
C TRP A 9 -20.22 -16.27 -6.76
N LEU A 10 -20.10 -17.43 -6.09
CA LEU A 10 -18.86 -18.21 -6.08
C LEU A 10 -18.51 -18.70 -7.50
N VAL A 11 -19.47 -19.31 -8.20
CA VAL A 11 -19.28 -19.82 -9.57
C VAL A 11 -19.00 -18.67 -10.53
N PHE A 12 -19.71 -17.55 -10.41
CA PHE A 12 -19.48 -16.36 -11.23
C PHE A 12 -18.06 -15.78 -11.01
N GLY A 13 -17.61 -15.68 -9.76
CA GLY A 13 -16.25 -15.22 -9.44
C GLY A 13 -15.16 -16.10 -10.06
N VAL A 14 -15.35 -17.43 -10.06
CA VAL A 14 -14.43 -18.38 -10.70
C VAL A 14 -14.39 -18.17 -12.22
N ILE A 15 -15.54 -18.03 -12.87
CA ILE A 15 -15.61 -17.81 -14.33
C ILE A 15 -14.92 -16.50 -14.71
N VAL A 16 -15.18 -15.41 -13.98
CA VAL A 16 -14.53 -14.12 -14.20
C VAL A 16 -13.01 -14.24 -14.01
N LEU A 17 -12.55 -14.92 -12.97
CA LEU A 17 -11.12 -15.11 -12.74
C LEU A 17 -10.45 -15.94 -13.86
N LEU A 18 -11.14 -16.93 -14.43
CA LEU A 18 -10.64 -17.70 -15.58
C LEU A 18 -10.59 -16.87 -16.87
N LEU A 19 -11.61 -16.04 -17.14
CA LEU A 19 -11.66 -15.19 -18.34
C LEU A 19 -10.58 -14.11 -18.33
N PHE A 20 -10.39 -13.46 -17.18
CA PHE A 20 -9.40 -12.38 -17.04
C PHE A 20 -7.99 -12.91 -16.72
N GLY A 21 -7.89 -14.13 -16.20
CA GLY A 21 -6.64 -14.75 -15.78
C GLY A 21 -6.02 -14.09 -14.54
N LYS A 22 -5.14 -14.81 -13.84
CA LYS A 22 -4.56 -14.34 -12.55
C LYS A 22 -3.71 -13.06 -12.69
N GLY A 23 -3.08 -12.85 -13.84
CA GLY A 23 -2.14 -11.74 -14.04
C GLY A 23 -2.84 -10.38 -14.18
N ARG A 24 -3.79 -10.28 -15.11
CA ARG A 24 -4.49 -9.02 -15.39
C ARG A 24 -5.46 -8.62 -14.28
N PHE A 25 -6.15 -9.60 -13.67
CA PHE A 25 -7.08 -9.33 -12.57
C PHE A 25 -6.35 -8.77 -11.34
N SER A 26 -5.15 -9.27 -11.02
CA SER A 26 -4.40 -8.82 -9.84
C SER A 26 -3.82 -7.41 -10.00
N ASP A 27 -3.30 -7.05 -11.18
CA ASP A 27 -2.83 -5.68 -11.44
C ASP A 27 -4.00 -4.67 -11.39
N MET A 28 -5.12 -4.97 -12.05
CA MET A 28 -6.29 -4.10 -12.05
C MET A 28 -6.91 -3.97 -10.64
N MET A 29 -7.02 -5.07 -9.88
CA MET A 29 -7.47 -5.00 -8.48
C MET A 29 -6.50 -4.21 -7.60
N GLY A 30 -5.19 -4.30 -7.85
CA GLY A 30 -4.18 -3.53 -7.13
C GLY A 30 -4.34 -2.02 -7.31
N ASP A 31 -4.57 -1.57 -8.54
CA ASP A 31 -4.79 -0.15 -8.86
C ASP A 31 -6.13 0.36 -8.34
N VAL A 32 -7.19 -0.44 -8.46
CA VAL A 32 -8.50 -0.12 -7.88
C VAL A 32 -8.42 -0.06 -6.34
N ALA A 33 -7.72 -1.01 -5.70
CA ALA A 33 -7.52 -1.02 -4.26
C ALA A 33 -6.72 0.20 -3.78
N LYS A 34 -5.69 0.64 -4.52
CA LYS A 34 -4.97 1.90 -4.23
C LYS A 34 -5.89 3.11 -4.35
N GLY A 35 -6.68 3.20 -5.43
CA GLY A 35 -7.63 4.30 -5.64
C GLY A 35 -8.65 4.42 -4.50
N ILE A 36 -9.28 3.30 -4.14
CA ILE A 36 -10.28 3.26 -3.04
C ILE A 36 -9.61 3.53 -1.68
N LYS A 37 -8.39 3.03 -1.44
CA LYS A 37 -7.65 3.28 -0.19
C LYS A 37 -7.28 4.75 -0.03
N SER A 38 -6.84 5.41 -1.10
CA SER A 38 -6.55 6.86 -1.11
C SER A 38 -7.82 7.68 -0.95
N PHE A 39 -8.93 7.28 -1.58
CA PHE A 39 -10.22 7.93 -1.39
C PHE A 39 -10.71 7.82 0.06
N LYS A 40 -10.64 6.63 0.65
CA LYS A 40 -10.99 6.41 2.07
C LYS A 40 -10.06 7.17 3.02
N LYS A 41 -8.75 7.22 2.73
CA LYS A 41 -7.78 7.97 3.54
C LYS A 41 -8.02 9.47 3.46
N GLY A 42 -8.29 10.02 2.27
CA GLY A 42 -8.64 11.44 2.10
C GLY A 42 -9.93 11.80 2.84
N MET A 43 -10.97 10.97 2.74
CA MET A 43 -12.23 11.20 3.46
C MET A 43 -12.08 11.04 4.98
N ALA A 44 -11.22 10.13 5.45
CA ALA A 44 -10.94 9.96 6.87
C ALA A 44 -10.04 11.07 7.45
N GLU A 45 -9.22 11.75 6.63
CA GLU A 45 -8.43 12.91 7.08
C GLU A 45 -9.26 14.20 7.15
N ASP A 46 -10.36 14.30 6.39
CA ASP A 46 -11.35 15.38 6.57
C ASP A 46 -12.14 15.25 7.88
N ASP A 47 -12.36 14.02 8.38
CA ASP A 47 -13.10 13.74 9.62
C ASP A 47 -12.19 13.60 10.86
N ALA A 48 -10.89 13.33 10.70
CA ALA A 48 -9.97 13.15 11.82
C ALA A 48 -8.63 13.86 11.57
N SER A 49 -8.32 14.79 12.48
CA SER A 49 -7.00 15.43 12.64
C SER A 49 -5.84 14.43 12.48
N PRO A 50 -4.68 14.88 11.96
CA PRO A 50 -3.82 14.09 11.09
C PRO A 50 -3.23 12.83 11.76
N PRO A 51 -3.44 11.62 11.19
CA PRO A 51 -2.72 10.45 11.64
C PRO A 51 -1.27 10.51 11.13
N ALA A 52 -0.34 10.47 12.09
CA ALA A 52 1.11 10.44 11.90
C ALA A 52 1.55 9.55 10.72
N PRO A 53 2.62 9.94 9.99
CA PRO A 53 3.02 9.29 8.76
C PRO A 53 3.37 7.83 9.04
N ARG A 54 2.52 6.92 8.55
CA ARG A 54 2.86 5.49 8.46
C ARG A 54 3.89 5.35 7.35
N HIS A 55 5.14 5.40 7.79
CA HIS A 55 6.33 5.02 7.05
C HIS A 55 6.04 3.69 6.33
N ILE A 56 6.23 3.68 5.01
CA ILE A 56 6.14 2.45 4.22
C ILE A 56 7.29 1.56 4.68
N GLU A 57 6.95 0.49 5.40
CA GLU A 57 7.84 -0.62 5.78
C GLU A 57 8.28 -1.36 4.50
N GLY A 58 9.18 -0.71 3.75
CA GLY A 58 9.70 -1.17 2.46
C GLY A 58 11.02 -0.49 2.10
N GLN A 59 11.54 0.41 2.95
CA GLN A 59 12.87 0.97 2.82
C GLN A 59 13.73 0.43 3.97
N ARG A 60 14.16 -0.82 3.81
CA ARG A 60 15.30 -1.36 4.55
C ARG A 60 16.49 -0.46 4.19
N THR A 61 16.90 0.42 5.10
CA THR A 61 18.19 1.10 5.07
C THR A 61 19.25 0.13 5.58
N PRO A 62 20.20 -0.32 4.74
CA PRO A 62 21.49 -0.77 5.24
C PRO A 62 22.52 0.30 4.89
N ASP A 63 22.52 1.41 5.62
CA ASP A 63 23.71 2.23 5.80
C ASP A 63 23.49 3.03 7.08
N ALA A 64 23.95 2.47 8.19
CA ALA A 64 25.26 2.78 8.78
C ALA A 64 25.15 4.00 9.72
N ALA A 65 24.96 3.64 10.99
CA ALA A 65 25.40 4.26 12.24
C ALA A 65 25.51 5.80 12.37
N PRO A 66 25.05 6.35 13.52
CA PRO A 66 25.17 7.77 13.84
C PRO A 66 26.62 8.17 14.11
N SER A 67 27.04 9.33 13.57
CA SER A 67 28.27 10.03 13.98
C SER A 67 28.33 10.20 15.50
N PRO A 68 29.53 10.04 16.09
CA PRO A 68 30.15 11.23 16.68
C PRO A 68 31.66 11.26 16.47
N THR A 69 32.23 12.41 16.10
CA THR A 69 33.25 13.15 16.87
C THR A 69 33.94 14.17 15.93
N PRO A 70 33.82 15.48 16.21
CA PRO A 70 34.49 16.53 15.46
C PRO A 70 35.91 16.72 16.01
N THR A 71 36.95 16.22 15.35
CA THR A 71 38.34 16.66 15.60
C THR A 71 39.23 16.22 14.44
N ALA A 72 39.44 17.10 13.45
CA ALA A 72 40.69 17.19 12.66
C ALA A 72 40.51 18.22 11.54
N GLU A 73 40.76 19.50 11.83
CA GLU A 73 41.13 20.48 10.78
C GLU A 73 41.91 21.63 11.46
N THR A 74 43.24 21.56 11.50
CA THR A 74 44.14 22.20 10.52
C THR A 74 44.18 23.73 10.69
N ASP A 75 44.89 24.21 11.70
CA ASP A 75 45.50 25.55 11.69
C ASP A 75 46.73 25.57 12.59
N ARG A 76 47.87 25.17 12.02
CA ARG A 76 49.21 25.47 12.56
C ARG A 76 50.29 25.16 11.52
N ARG A 77 50.46 26.06 10.54
CA ARG A 77 51.74 26.33 9.88
C ARG A 77 51.73 27.69 9.21
#